data_AF-A0A1D1V3I3-F1
#
_entry.id   AF-A0A1D1V3I3-F1
#
_cell.length_a   1.000
_cell.length_b   1.000
_cell.length_c   1.000
_cell.angle_alpha   90.00
_cell.angle_beta   90.00
_cell.angle_gamma   90.00
#
_symmetry.space_group_name_H-M   'P 1'
#
loop_
_entity.id
_entity.type
_entity.pdbx_description
1 polymer ?
#
loop_
_entity_poly.entity_id
_entity_poly.type
_entity_poly.pdbx_seq_one_letter_code
_entity_poly.pdbx_strand_id
1 'polypeptide(L)'
;MNSSVAFSSVLFLVGSVVVLRSTKAVPLAALDCHTLQKLTKGANPTVKCDPETGKPAALQTNAEGQQLCTGPDGRILLGPSKDLSTCECIIKAASWNSNASATEAAPVCDPRTGEYSPQQCDKMGSCWCVDTDGRQVGLRWNAKNVTVDLTRTNQPDRPSCETMRQIFGHGSSAKKT
;
A
#
# COMPACT_ATOMS: atom_id res chain seq x y z
N MET A 1 5.01 -24.53 -54.69
CA MET A 1 3.55 -24.47 -54.87
C MET A 1 2.94 -24.14 -53.53
N ASN A 2 2.15 -23.07 -53.52
CA ASN A 2 1.58 -22.40 -52.35
C ASN A 2 0.63 -23.29 -51.56
N SER A 3 0.53 -23.05 -50.25
CA SER A 3 -0.76 -23.12 -49.54
C SER A 3 -0.71 -22.16 -48.36
N SER A 4 -1.30 -20.98 -48.58
CA SER A 4 -1.69 -20.01 -47.56
C SER A 4 -2.62 -20.66 -46.55
N VAL A 5 -2.36 -20.50 -45.25
CA VAL A 5 -3.36 -20.70 -44.21
C VAL A 5 -3.77 -19.33 -43.70
N ALA A 6 -4.99 -18.93 -44.04
CA ALA A 6 -5.60 -17.68 -43.63
C ALA A 6 -5.85 -17.67 -42.12
N PHE A 7 -5.29 -16.70 -41.40
CA PHE A 7 -5.68 -16.41 -40.02
C PHE A 7 -7.00 -15.63 -40.07
N SER A 8 -8.12 -16.34 -39.91
CA SER A 8 -9.42 -15.70 -39.67
C SER A 8 -9.52 -15.36 -38.18
N SER A 9 -9.33 -14.08 -37.85
CA SER A 9 -9.48 -13.51 -36.52
C SER A 9 -10.95 -13.50 -36.13
N VAL A 10 -11.38 -14.39 -35.22
CA VAL A 10 -12.70 -14.28 -34.60
C VAL A 10 -12.52 -13.92 -33.13
N LEU A 11 -12.80 -12.66 -32.83
CA LEU A 11 -12.82 -12.06 -31.50
C LEU A 11 -14.20 -12.33 -30.88
N PHE A 12 -14.28 -13.25 -29.93
CA PHE A 12 -15.51 -13.44 -29.14
C PHE A 12 -15.36 -12.68 -27.81
N LEU A 13 -16.14 -11.61 -27.64
CA LEU A 13 -16.37 -10.99 -26.35
C LEU A 13 -17.30 -11.89 -25.55
N VAL A 14 -16.73 -12.74 -24.70
CA VAL A 14 -17.49 -13.41 -23.63
C VAL A 14 -16.95 -12.86 -22.33
N GLY A 15 -17.73 -11.98 -21.69
CA GLY A 15 -17.54 -11.37 -20.37
C GLY A 15 -16.11 -11.23 -19.85
N SER A 16 -15.55 -10.02 -19.83
CA SER A 16 -14.33 -9.59 -19.11
C SER A 16 -13.07 -10.47 -19.17
N VAL A 17 -13.03 -11.55 -19.95
CA VAL A 17 -11.92 -12.51 -20.00
C VAL A 17 -11.33 -12.54 -21.41
N VAL A 18 -10.08 -12.09 -21.54
CA VAL A 18 -9.28 -12.27 -22.75
C VAL A 18 -8.75 -13.71 -22.75
N VAL A 19 -9.34 -14.59 -23.56
CA VAL A 19 -8.88 -15.98 -23.71
C VAL A 19 -7.73 -16.03 -24.72
N LEU A 20 -6.49 -16.05 -24.24
CA LEU A 20 -5.34 -16.46 -25.03
C LEU A 20 -5.40 -17.99 -25.23
N ARG A 21 -5.15 -18.49 -26.45
CA ARG A 21 -5.15 -19.93 -26.78
C ARG A 21 -3.99 -20.67 -26.08
N SER A 22 -4.16 -20.96 -24.80
CA SER A 22 -3.57 -22.07 -24.05
C SER A 22 -4.33 -22.20 -22.74
N THR A 23 -4.83 -23.40 -22.43
CA THR A 23 -5.84 -23.72 -21.41
C THR A 23 -5.34 -23.65 -19.96
N LYS A 24 -4.58 -22.62 -19.59
CA LYS A 24 -4.26 -22.34 -18.20
C LYS A 24 -4.48 -20.86 -17.93
N ALA A 25 -5.59 -20.55 -17.26
CA ALA A 25 -5.73 -19.29 -16.55
C ALA A 25 -4.68 -19.33 -15.42
N VAL A 26 -3.50 -18.75 -15.68
CA VAL A 26 -2.50 -18.56 -14.63
C VAL A 26 -3.00 -17.39 -13.78
N PRO A 27 -3.19 -17.56 -12.46
CA PRO A 27 -3.59 -16.44 -11.63
C PRO A 27 -2.52 -15.34 -11.75
N LEU A 28 -2.93 -14.08 -11.87
CA LEU A 28 -2.00 -12.93 -11.96
C LEU A 28 -0.95 -12.94 -10.84
N ALA A 29 -1.33 -13.46 -9.65
CA ALA A 29 -0.46 -13.64 -8.50
C ALA A 29 0.64 -14.72 -8.66
N ALA A 30 0.54 -15.60 -9.65
CA ALA A 30 1.55 -16.62 -9.96
C ALA A 30 2.50 -16.21 -11.09
N LEU A 31 2.33 -14.99 -11.64
CA LEU A 31 3.14 -14.50 -12.73
C LEU A 31 4.29 -13.65 -12.19
N ASP A 32 5.52 -13.94 -12.64
CA ASP A 32 6.67 -13.10 -12.30
C ASP A 32 6.50 -11.69 -12.89
N CYS A 33 7.13 -10.69 -12.26
CA CYS A 33 6.95 -9.30 -12.68
C CYS A 33 7.39 -9.04 -14.12
N HIS A 34 8.44 -9.71 -14.61
CA HIS A 34 8.90 -9.52 -15.98
C HIS A 34 7.91 -10.07 -17.00
N THR A 35 7.23 -11.17 -16.69
CA THR A 35 6.15 -11.68 -17.53
C THR A 35 4.94 -10.77 -17.48
N LEU A 36 4.57 -10.23 -16.30
CA LEU A 36 3.55 -9.18 -16.19
C LEU A 36 3.90 -7.95 -17.05
N GLN A 37 5.13 -7.48 -17.00
CA GLN A 37 5.62 -6.34 -17.77
C GLN A 37 5.54 -6.59 -19.29
N LYS A 38 5.84 -7.81 -19.75
CA LYS A 38 5.69 -8.20 -21.16
C LYS A 38 4.23 -8.21 -21.61
N LEU A 39 3.33 -8.74 -20.78
CA LEU A 39 1.89 -8.81 -21.08
C LEU A 39 1.23 -7.43 -21.04
N THR A 40 1.72 -6.53 -20.20
CA THR A 40 1.20 -5.17 -20.00
C THR A 40 1.97 -4.11 -20.79
N LYS A 41 2.65 -4.51 -21.87
CA LYS A 41 3.42 -3.58 -22.72
C LYS A 41 2.51 -2.45 -23.23
N GLY A 42 2.87 -1.20 -22.90
CA GLY A 42 2.09 -0.01 -23.25
C GLY A 42 1.06 0.41 -22.19
N ALA A 43 0.99 -0.28 -21.04
CA ALA A 43 0.22 0.18 -19.90
C ALA A 43 0.78 1.48 -19.31
N ASN A 44 -0.11 2.30 -18.76
CA ASN A 44 0.20 3.49 -17.97
C ASN A 44 -0.43 3.32 -16.58
N PRO A 45 0.34 3.15 -15.49
CA PRO A 45 1.81 3.16 -15.42
C PRO A 45 2.45 1.93 -16.09
N THR A 46 3.68 2.10 -16.57
CA THR A 46 4.51 0.95 -16.96
C THR A 46 4.94 0.20 -15.73
N VAL A 47 4.72 -1.12 -15.70
CA VAL A 47 5.09 -1.97 -14.57
C VAL A 47 6.61 -1.98 -14.39
N LYS A 48 7.07 -1.43 -13.28
CA LYS A 48 8.45 -1.54 -12.79
C LYS A 48 8.55 -2.74 -11.85
N CYS A 49 9.65 -3.48 -11.96
CA CYS A 49 9.92 -4.63 -11.12
C CYS A 49 10.93 -4.28 -10.03
N ASP A 50 10.69 -4.79 -8.84
CA ASP A 50 11.63 -4.76 -7.73
C ASP A 50 12.71 -5.84 -7.97
N PRO A 51 14.00 -5.47 -8.01
CA PRO A 51 15.07 -6.40 -8.38
C PRO A 51 15.37 -7.44 -7.30
N GLU A 52 15.03 -7.16 -6.04
CA GLU A 52 15.31 -8.06 -4.92
C GLU A 52 14.24 -9.15 -4.81
N THR A 53 12.97 -8.76 -5.01
CA THR A 53 11.82 -9.65 -4.83
C THR A 53 11.34 -10.28 -6.13
N GLY A 54 11.68 -9.71 -7.29
CA GLY A 54 11.16 -10.12 -8.60
C GLY A 54 9.66 -9.83 -8.78
N LYS A 55 9.06 -9.05 -7.87
CA LYS A 55 7.64 -8.67 -7.86
C LYS A 55 7.46 -7.25 -8.42
N PRO A 56 6.22 -6.84 -8.75
CA PRO A 56 5.93 -5.45 -9.04
C PRO A 56 6.43 -4.55 -7.91
N ALA A 57 7.18 -3.51 -8.25
CA ALA A 57 7.61 -2.52 -7.28
C ALA A 57 6.40 -1.91 -6.59
N ALA A 58 6.49 -1.72 -5.28
CA ALA A 58 5.40 -1.19 -4.46
C ALA A 58 4.94 0.19 -4.94
N LEU A 59 5.89 1.04 -5.37
CA LEU A 59 5.64 2.37 -5.92
C LEU A 59 5.83 2.37 -7.43
N GLN A 60 4.76 2.58 -8.18
CA GLN A 60 4.75 2.72 -9.64
C GLN A 60 4.58 4.19 -10.02
N THR A 61 5.01 4.58 -11.21
CA THR A 61 4.89 5.97 -11.70
C THR A 61 4.22 5.99 -13.05
N ASN A 62 3.16 6.79 -13.22
CA ASN A 62 2.51 6.99 -14.51
C ASN A 62 3.29 7.97 -15.41
N ALA A 63 2.86 8.12 -16.66
CA ALA A 63 3.46 9.04 -17.62
C ALA A 63 3.40 10.51 -17.16
N GLU A 64 2.44 10.85 -16.32
CA GLU A 64 2.24 12.17 -15.72
C GLU A 64 3.13 12.42 -14.48
N GLY A 65 3.97 11.45 -14.11
CA GLY A 65 4.87 11.53 -12.95
C GLY A 65 4.18 11.32 -11.59
N GLN A 66 2.90 10.95 -11.59
CA GLN A 66 2.15 10.62 -10.37
C GLN A 66 2.46 9.19 -9.93
N GLN A 67 2.55 8.99 -8.62
CA GLN A 67 2.84 7.70 -8.02
C GLN A 67 1.55 6.90 -7.76
N LEU A 68 1.67 5.57 -7.80
CA LEU A 68 0.62 4.61 -7.50
C LEU A 68 1.16 3.50 -6.62
N CYS A 69 0.43 3.13 -5.58
CA CYS A 69 0.74 1.94 -4.79
C CYS A 69 0.23 0.70 -5.48
N THR A 70 1.08 -0.32 -5.54
CA THR A 70 0.77 -1.59 -6.18
C THR A 70 1.03 -2.73 -5.21
N GLY A 71 0.11 -3.68 -5.16
CA GLY A 71 0.25 -4.90 -4.38
C GLY A 71 1.27 -5.88 -5.00
N PRO A 72 1.68 -6.91 -4.25
CA PRO A 72 2.57 -7.97 -4.77
C PRO A 72 2.03 -8.71 -6.00
N ASP A 73 0.71 -8.65 -6.24
CA ASP A 73 -0.02 -9.23 -7.36
C ASP A 73 -0.13 -8.29 -8.58
N GLY A 74 0.43 -7.09 -8.50
CA GLY A 74 0.36 -6.10 -9.57
C GLY A 74 -0.93 -5.26 -9.57
N ARG A 75 -1.82 -5.43 -8.60
CA ARG A 75 -3.05 -4.64 -8.49
C ARG A 75 -2.75 -3.26 -7.91
N ILE A 76 -3.36 -2.22 -8.49
CA ILE A 76 -3.31 -0.86 -7.93
C ILE A 76 -4.13 -0.79 -6.63
N LEU A 77 -3.49 -0.33 -5.55
CA LEU A 77 -4.08 -0.17 -4.22
C LEU A 77 -4.45 1.29 -3.90
N LEU A 78 -3.66 2.25 -4.38
CA LEU A 78 -3.84 3.68 -4.13
C LEU A 78 -3.19 4.52 -5.23
N GLY A 79 -3.68 5.75 -5.42
CA GLY A 79 -3.20 6.70 -6.41
C GLY A 79 -4.19 6.89 -7.58
N PRO A 80 -3.82 7.68 -8.61
CA PRO A 80 -2.55 8.40 -8.75
C PRO A 80 -2.43 9.63 -7.84
N SER A 81 -1.23 9.89 -7.29
CA SER A 81 -0.94 11.08 -6.47
C SER A 81 0.49 11.57 -6.64
N LYS A 82 0.70 12.89 -6.58
CA LYS A 82 2.06 13.50 -6.59
C LYS A 82 2.73 13.48 -5.22
N ASP A 83 1.94 13.35 -4.17
CA ASP A 83 2.39 13.41 -2.78
C ASP A 83 2.68 12.02 -2.20
N LEU A 84 2.30 10.96 -2.92
CA LEU A 84 2.47 9.58 -2.50
C LEU A 84 3.95 9.19 -2.60
N SER A 85 4.57 8.92 -1.45
CA SER A 85 6.02 8.69 -1.32
C SER A 85 6.38 7.26 -0.93
N THR A 86 5.45 6.56 -0.27
CA THR A 86 5.63 5.18 0.20
C THR A 86 4.33 4.39 0.10
N CYS A 87 4.44 3.06 0.12
CA CYS A 87 3.30 2.16 0.00
C CYS A 87 3.28 1.07 1.08
N GLU A 88 4.20 1.11 2.04
CA GLU A 88 4.34 0.06 3.05
C GLU A 88 3.07 -0.09 3.88
N CYS A 89 2.56 1.03 4.42
CA CYS A 89 1.32 1.02 5.20
C CYS A 89 0.14 0.51 4.36
N ILE A 90 0.01 1.00 3.13
CA ILE A 90 -1.08 0.66 2.21
C ILE A 90 -1.10 -0.83 1.88
N ILE A 91 0.06 -1.41 1.56
CA ILE A 91 0.18 -2.85 1.26
C ILE A 91 -0.14 -3.69 2.49
N LYS A 92 0.33 -3.27 3.67
CA LYS A 92 0.06 -3.96 4.93
C LYS A 92 -1.41 -3.90 5.31
N ALA A 93 -2.07 -2.75 5.11
CA ALA A 93 -3.50 -2.59 5.32
C ALA A 93 -4.32 -3.44 4.34
N ALA A 94 -3.95 -3.44 3.05
CA ALA A 94 -4.63 -4.23 2.02
C ALA A 94 -4.51 -5.75 2.24
N SER A 95 -3.39 -6.19 2.83
CA SER A 95 -3.12 -7.60 3.14
C SER A 95 -3.61 -8.01 4.53
N TRP A 96 -4.27 -7.11 5.27
CA TRP A 96 -4.69 -7.38 6.64
C TRP A 96 -5.81 -8.43 6.69
N ASN A 97 -5.55 -9.52 7.43
CA ASN A 97 -6.56 -10.52 7.74
C ASN A 97 -7.21 -10.19 9.09
N SER A 98 -8.47 -9.76 9.07
CA SER A 98 -9.21 -9.41 10.30
C SER A 98 -9.39 -10.58 11.27
N ASN A 99 -9.29 -11.82 10.81
CA ASN A 99 -9.41 -13.01 11.65
C ASN A 99 -8.06 -13.49 12.20
N ALA A 100 -6.93 -12.91 11.77
CA ALA A 100 -5.60 -13.35 12.20
C ALA A 100 -5.28 -12.95 13.64
N SER A 101 -5.95 -11.95 14.19
CA SER A 101 -5.71 -11.48 15.56
C SER A 101 -6.98 -10.91 16.21
N ALA A 102 -7.22 -11.31 17.46
CA ALA A 102 -8.32 -10.80 18.28
C ALA A 102 -8.08 -9.36 18.75
N THR A 103 -6.82 -8.94 18.82
CA THR A 103 -6.41 -7.65 19.39
C THR A 103 -5.90 -6.69 18.32
N GLU A 104 -5.11 -7.14 17.35
CA GLU A 104 -4.54 -6.28 16.32
C GLU A 104 -5.58 -5.84 15.27
N ALA A 105 -5.32 -4.69 14.63
CA ALA A 105 -6.12 -4.12 13.54
C ALA A 105 -5.23 -3.81 12.33
N ALA A 106 -5.86 -3.59 11.17
CA ALA A 106 -5.15 -3.04 10.02
C ALA A 106 -4.52 -1.69 10.39
N PRO A 107 -3.29 -1.40 9.93
CA PRO A 107 -2.71 -0.09 10.14
C PRO A 107 -3.53 0.98 9.42
N VAL A 108 -3.64 2.15 10.04
CA VAL A 108 -4.25 3.34 9.46
C VAL A 108 -3.19 4.11 8.70
N CYS A 109 -3.47 4.47 7.46
CA CYS A 109 -2.52 5.13 6.57
C CYS A 109 -3.01 6.51 6.17
N ASP A 110 -2.08 7.44 5.92
CA ASP A 110 -2.40 8.69 5.23
C ASP A 110 -2.63 8.39 3.74
N PRO A 111 -3.84 8.63 3.20
CA PRO A 111 -4.16 8.30 1.81
C PRO A 111 -3.51 9.23 0.77
N ARG A 112 -2.90 10.33 1.19
CA ARG A 112 -2.21 11.29 0.31
C ARG A 112 -0.73 10.92 0.16
N THR A 113 -0.07 10.59 1.27
CA THR A 113 1.38 10.27 1.30
C THR A 113 1.68 8.78 1.28
N GLY A 114 0.73 7.93 1.70
CA GLY A 114 0.89 6.49 1.86
C GLY A 114 1.65 6.07 3.12
N GLU A 115 2.09 7.04 3.93
CA GLU A 115 2.73 6.83 5.22
C GLU A 115 1.72 6.30 6.25
N TYR A 116 2.24 5.79 7.36
CA TYR A 116 1.37 5.50 8.51
C TYR A 116 0.73 6.80 9.02
N SER A 117 -0.51 6.73 9.51
CA SER A 117 -1.09 7.81 10.30
C SER A 117 -0.35 7.91 11.65
N PRO A 118 -0.09 9.13 12.17
CA PRO A 118 0.63 9.34 13.43
C PRO A 118 0.08 8.56 14.62
N GLN A 119 -1.23 8.35 14.66
CA GLN A 119 -1.89 7.55 15.66
C GLN A 119 -2.33 6.21 15.08
N GLN A 120 -2.05 5.13 15.79
CA GLN A 120 -2.55 3.79 15.51
C GLN A 120 -3.34 3.29 16.71
N CYS A 121 -4.31 2.43 16.46
CA CYS A 121 -5.11 1.81 17.52
C CYS A 121 -5.35 0.33 17.21
N ASP A 122 -5.37 -0.47 18.26
CA ASP A 122 -5.78 -1.87 18.20
C ASP A 122 -7.30 -2.01 18.37
N LYS A 123 -7.83 -3.21 18.14
CA LYS A 123 -9.28 -3.49 18.25
C LYS A 123 -9.81 -3.34 19.67
N MET A 124 -8.94 -3.43 20.68
CA MET A 124 -9.32 -3.26 22.09
C MET A 124 -9.45 -1.78 22.47
N GLY A 125 -9.03 -0.86 21.60
CA GLY A 125 -9.05 0.58 21.83
C GLY A 125 -7.81 1.10 22.56
N SER A 126 -6.74 0.30 22.61
CA SER A 126 -5.42 0.78 23.00
C SER A 126 -4.74 1.40 21.77
N CYS A 127 -4.34 2.66 21.90
CA CYS A 127 -3.74 3.46 20.84
C CYS A 127 -2.29 3.78 21.18
N TRP A 128 -1.46 4.04 20.17
CA TRP A 128 -0.06 4.49 20.30
C TRP A 128 0.29 5.45 19.17
N CYS A 129 1.35 6.25 19.37
CA CYS A 129 1.90 7.04 18.28
C CYS A 129 2.91 6.20 17.51
N VAL A 130 3.07 6.43 16.21
CA VAL A 130 4.09 5.79 15.37
C VAL A 130 4.88 6.83 14.58
N ASP A 131 6.10 6.52 14.15
CA ASP A 131 6.83 7.32 13.15
C ASP A 131 6.29 7.12 11.72
N THR A 132 6.95 7.70 10.70
CA THR A 132 6.55 7.58 9.28
C THR A 132 6.64 6.13 8.76
N ASP A 133 7.49 5.32 9.38
CA ASP A 133 7.74 3.91 9.04
C ASP A 133 6.84 2.96 9.87
N GLY A 134 5.98 3.51 10.73
CA GLY A 134 5.02 2.74 11.53
C GLY A 134 5.59 2.18 12.84
N ARG A 135 6.81 2.57 13.25
CA ARG A 135 7.40 2.14 14.52
C ARG A 135 6.79 2.91 15.68
N GLN A 136 6.40 2.20 16.73
CA GLN A 136 5.80 2.82 17.90
C GLN A 136 6.77 3.81 18.57
N VAL A 137 6.29 5.04 18.79
CA VAL A 137 6.96 6.08 19.56
C VAL A 137 6.10 6.46 20.76
N GLY A 138 6.69 6.45 21.95
CA GLY A 138 5.99 6.72 23.20
C GLY A 138 5.08 5.59 23.69
N LEU A 139 4.22 5.93 24.66
CA LEU A 139 3.39 4.98 25.39
C LEU A 139 2.04 4.71 24.70
N ARG A 140 1.50 3.52 24.97
CA ARG A 140 0.11 3.17 24.66
C ARG A 140 -0.85 3.84 25.63
N TRP A 141 -2.06 4.14 25.16
CA TRP A 141 -3.14 4.68 25.98
C TRP A 141 -4.50 4.11 25.56
N ASN A 142 -5.46 4.06 26.48
CA ASN A 142 -6.81 3.61 26.17
C ASN A 142 -7.69 4.79 25.73
N ALA A 143 -8.18 4.77 24.49
CA ALA A 143 -9.06 5.81 23.96
C ALA A 143 -10.37 5.95 24.75
N LYS A 144 -10.79 4.90 25.48
CA LYS A 144 -12.00 4.88 26.31
C LYS A 144 -11.84 5.51 27.70
N ASN A 145 -10.61 5.75 28.17
CA ASN A 145 -10.33 6.31 29.50
C ASN A 145 -9.87 7.77 29.48
N VAL A 146 -10.20 8.52 28.43
CA VAL A 146 -10.11 9.99 28.47
C VAL A 146 -11.33 10.54 29.20
N THR A 147 -11.47 10.21 30.49
CA THR A 147 -12.18 11.11 31.40
C THR A 147 -11.23 12.28 31.59
N VAL A 148 -11.39 13.32 30.76
CA VAL A 148 -10.79 14.62 31.05
C VAL A 148 -11.36 15.01 32.41
N ASP A 149 -10.57 14.84 33.47
CA ASP A 149 -10.88 15.46 34.73
C ASP A 149 -10.65 16.96 34.54
N LEU A 150 -11.72 17.67 34.15
CA LEU A 150 -11.72 19.13 33.95
C LEU A 150 -11.33 19.91 35.23
N THR A 151 -11.10 19.22 36.35
CA THR A 151 -10.66 19.81 37.62
C THR A 151 -9.15 19.72 37.88
N ARG A 152 -8.37 18.95 37.09
CA ARG A 152 -6.90 18.84 37.24
C ARG A 152 -6.16 19.71 36.23
N THR A 153 -5.83 20.93 36.62
CA THR A 153 -4.97 21.88 35.88
C THR A 153 -3.47 21.51 35.82
N ASN A 154 -3.10 20.29 36.23
CA ASN A 154 -1.70 19.82 36.32
C ASN A 154 -1.44 18.49 35.59
N GLN A 155 -2.29 18.09 34.65
CA GLN A 155 -1.93 17.01 33.72
C GLN A 155 -1.09 17.65 32.61
N PRO A 156 0.17 17.26 32.36
CA PRO A 156 0.86 17.73 31.17
C PRO A 156 0.01 17.27 29.98
N ASP A 157 -0.49 18.24 29.20
CA ASP A 157 -1.18 17.95 27.95
C ASP A 157 -0.34 16.95 27.18
N ARG A 158 -0.93 15.78 26.92
CA ARG A 158 -0.22 14.73 26.22
C ARG A 158 0.17 15.28 24.84
N PRO A 159 1.46 15.31 24.48
CA PRO A 159 1.88 15.83 23.18
C PRO A 159 1.18 15.06 22.05
N SER A 160 0.84 15.77 20.97
CA SER A 160 0.17 15.16 19.82
C SER A 160 1.07 14.09 19.20
N CYS A 161 0.48 13.13 18.48
CA CYS A 161 1.31 12.11 17.83
C CYS A 161 2.22 12.70 16.75
N GLU A 162 1.86 13.82 16.13
CA GLU A 162 2.73 14.58 15.23
C GLU A 162 3.93 15.16 15.99
N THR A 163 3.73 15.71 17.19
CA THR A 163 4.84 16.17 18.04
C THR A 163 5.72 14.99 18.45
N MET A 164 5.14 13.86 18.83
CA MET A 164 5.90 12.65 19.18
C MET A 164 6.73 12.12 18.00
N ARG A 165 6.20 12.19 16.77
CA ARG A 165 6.94 11.90 15.55
C ARG A 165 8.15 12.80 15.38
N GLN A 166 8.02 14.08 15.64
CA GLN A 166 9.14 15.02 15.51
C GLN A 166 10.22 14.77 16.58
N ILE A 167 9.83 14.47 17.82
CA ILE A 167 10.81 14.27 18.90
C ILE A 167 11.58 12.96 18.73
N PHE A 168 10.89 11.87 18.38
CA PHE A 168 11.46 10.51 18.41
C PHE A 168 11.70 9.90 17.02
N GLY A 169 11.10 10.45 15.97
CA GLY A 169 11.15 9.91 14.61
C GLY A 169 12.35 10.34 13.76
N HIS A 170 13.37 10.97 14.35
CA HIS A 170 14.59 11.42 13.65
C HIS A 170 15.54 10.28 13.19
N GLY A 171 14.98 9.14 12.78
CA GLY A 171 15.73 7.98 12.28
C GLY A 171 15.77 7.80 10.75
N SER A 172 14.88 8.41 9.96
CA SER A 172 14.78 8.08 8.51
C SER A 172 14.61 9.25 7.52
N SER A 173 14.43 10.50 7.95
CA SER A 173 14.31 11.64 7.01
C SER A 173 15.46 12.63 7.15
N ALA A 174 16.64 12.20 6.70
CA ALA A 174 17.65 13.14 6.20
C ALA A 174 17.13 13.76 4.89
N LYS A 175 16.42 14.88 5.03
CA LYS A 175 16.40 16.06 4.15
C LYS A 175 16.79 15.80 2.67
N LYS A 176 15.79 15.69 1.78
CA LYS A 176 15.98 15.97 0.36
C LYS A 176 15.71 17.46 0.11
N THR A 177 16.72 18.29 0.40
CA THR A 177 16.87 19.63 -0.20
C THR A 177 17.47 19.51 -1.58
#